data_AF-A0A3A4PD96-F1
#
_entry.id   AF-A0A3A4PD96-F1
#
_cell.length_a   1.000
_cell.length_b   1.000
_cell.length_c   1.000
_cell.angle_alpha   90.00
_cell.angle_beta   90.00
_cell.angle_gamma   90.00
#
_symmetry.space_group_name_H-M   'P 1'
#
loop_
_entity.id
_entity.type
_entity.pdbx_description
1 polymer ?
#
loop_
_entity_poly.entity_id
_entity_poly.type
_entity_poly.pdbx_seq_one_letter_code
_entity_poly.pdbx_strand_id
1 'polypeptide(L)'
;MRRQMRLNAFTLIELLIVVAIIGILAAIAVPNFLQAQIRAKLSRVAADFNALRNGIEAYFIDHNGYPPWTVNADGVQGLHPLELRYIRLTTPVAYISTLARDPFASFMNESDWQTYGYTYDYVTDEGNGNGRTWGHRWQINSWGPDQINSWLNLYPGDFYHISNGLISHGDLGIFGPKSDRPTNLYRPPLPHF
;
A
#
# COMPACT_ATOMS: atom_id res chain seq x y z
N MET A 1 23.09 66.07 -10.06
CA MET A 1 23.95 64.91 -10.38
C MET A 1 23.12 63.63 -10.23
N ARG A 2 22.81 62.91 -11.32
CA ARG A 2 22.10 61.62 -11.29
C ARG A 2 23.12 60.48 -11.25
N ARG A 3 23.21 59.78 -10.13
CA ARG A 3 24.05 58.58 -9.96
C ARG A 3 23.41 57.45 -10.79
N GLN A 4 24.01 57.11 -11.94
CA GLN A 4 23.62 55.91 -12.68
C GLN A 4 23.93 54.68 -11.82
N MET A 5 22.87 54.00 -11.36
CA MET A 5 23.01 52.66 -10.78
C MET A 5 23.42 51.72 -11.90
N ARG A 6 24.65 51.20 -11.84
CA ARG A 6 25.10 50.14 -12.74
C ARG A 6 24.26 48.90 -12.44
N LEU A 7 23.50 48.44 -13.42
CA LEU A 7 22.89 47.12 -13.38
C LEU A 7 24.00 46.10 -13.64
N ASN A 8 24.35 45.31 -12.63
CA ASN A 8 25.29 44.21 -12.80
C ASN A 8 24.60 43.13 -13.66
N ALA A 9 25.09 42.94 -14.89
CA ALA A 9 24.63 41.88 -15.77
C ALA A 9 25.42 40.60 -15.48
N PHE A 10 24.72 39.48 -15.31
CA PHE A 10 25.31 38.15 -15.14
C PHE A 10 26.03 37.71 -16.41
N THR A 11 27.18 37.07 -16.27
CA THR A 11 27.90 36.47 -17.40
C THR A 11 27.31 35.09 -17.75
N LEU A 12 27.41 34.71 -19.02
CA LEU A 12 27.00 33.36 -19.46
C LEU A 12 27.80 32.26 -18.77
N ILE A 13 29.09 32.50 -18.49
CA ILE A 13 29.95 31.52 -17.82
C ILE A 13 29.55 31.33 -16.35
N GLU A 14 29.15 32.38 -15.64
CA GLU A 14 28.63 32.26 -14.27
C GLU A 14 27.36 31.41 -14.24
N LEU A 15 26.43 31.65 -15.17
CA LEU A 15 25.22 30.84 -15.28
C LEU A 15 25.55 29.37 -15.57
N LEU A 16 26.49 29.12 -16.50
CA LEU A 16 26.90 27.77 -16.89
C LEU A 16 27.53 26.98 -15.72
N ILE A 17 28.36 27.62 -14.90
CA ILE A 17 28.94 26.97 -13.72
C ILE A 17 27.85 26.64 -12.69
N VAL A 18 26.89 27.54 -12.49
CA VAL A 18 25.79 27.32 -11.53
C VAL A 18 24.92 26.12 -11.95
N VAL A 19 24.49 26.05 -13.22
CA VAL A 19 23.69 24.91 -13.69
C VAL A 19 24.49 23.60 -13.68
N ALA A 20 25.80 23.65 -13.94
CA ALA A 20 26.67 22.48 -13.82
C ALA A 20 26.73 21.94 -12.38
N ILE A 21 26.91 22.83 -11.39
CA ILE A 21 26.92 22.43 -9.97
C ILE A 21 25.56 21.88 -9.55
N ILE A 22 24.45 22.54 -9.93
CA ILE A 22 23.09 22.05 -9.63
C ILE A 22 22.87 20.67 -10.27
N GLY A 23 23.34 20.45 -11.51
CA GLY A 23 23.25 19.16 -12.19
C GLY A 23 23.96 18.04 -11.44
N ILE A 24 25.17 18.28 -10.93
CA ILE A 24 25.94 17.31 -10.14
C ILE A 24 25.21 17.00 -8.83
N LEU A 25 24.72 18.03 -8.12
CA LEU A 25 23.99 17.84 -6.87
C LEU A 25 22.69 17.06 -7.09
N ALA A 26 21.93 17.41 -8.14
CA ALA A 26 20.68 16.73 -8.48
C ALA A 26 20.91 15.25 -8.83
N ALA A 27 21.98 14.92 -9.56
CA ALA A 27 22.31 13.55 -9.93
C ALA A 27 22.51 12.62 -8.72
N ILE A 28 23.04 13.15 -7.61
CA ILE A 28 23.22 12.39 -6.35
C ILE A 28 21.96 12.46 -5.48
N ALA A 29 21.31 13.61 -5.39
CA ALA A 29 20.18 13.84 -4.50
C ALA A 29 18.90 13.12 -4.94
N VAL A 30 18.58 13.12 -6.24
CA VAL A 30 17.34 12.56 -6.77
C VAL A 30 17.18 11.06 -6.48
N PRO A 31 18.14 10.16 -6.79
CA PRO A 31 17.97 8.73 -6.50
C PRO A 31 17.85 8.45 -4.99
N ASN A 32 18.62 9.16 -4.16
CA ASN A 32 18.53 9.04 -2.71
C ASN A 32 17.16 9.48 -2.17
N PHE A 33 16.62 10.57 -2.70
CA PHE A 33 15.29 11.07 -2.33
C PHE A 33 14.19 10.06 -2.72
N LEU A 34 14.26 9.49 -3.92
CA LEU A 34 13.29 8.46 -4.35
C LEU A 34 13.33 7.22 -3.45
N GLN A 35 14.53 6.76 -3.07
CA GLN A 35 14.68 5.64 -2.14
C GLN A 35 14.11 5.97 -0.75
N ALA A 36 14.36 7.18 -0.23
CA ALA A 36 13.81 7.62 1.04
C ALA A 36 12.28 7.68 1.02
N GLN A 37 11.68 8.13 -0.09
CA GLN A 37 10.23 8.11 -0.27
C GLN A 37 9.66 6.67 -0.22
N ILE A 38 10.29 5.72 -0.91
CA ILE A 38 9.83 4.31 -0.89
C ILE A 38 9.89 3.76 0.55
N ARG A 39 10.98 4.00 1.29
CA ARG A 39 11.08 3.59 2.71
C ARG A 39 9.98 4.19 3.58
N ALA A 40 9.67 5.48 3.37
CA ALA A 40 8.59 6.14 4.10
C ALA A 40 7.22 5.52 3.78
N LYS A 41 6.97 5.18 2.51
CA LYS A 41 5.74 4.47 2.11
C LYS A 41 5.65 3.07 2.72
N LEU A 42 6.73 2.30 2.72
CA LEU A 42 6.78 0.97 3.37
C LEU A 42 6.49 1.06 4.87
N SER A 43 7.09 2.04 5.56
CA SER A 43 6.81 2.28 6.99
C SER A 43 5.36 2.67 7.25
N ARG A 44 4.74 3.46 6.35
CA ARG A 44 3.31 3.77 6.41
C ARG A 44 2.46 2.51 6.26
N VAL A 45 2.73 1.68 5.25
CA VAL A 45 2.00 0.41 5.02
C VAL A 45 2.07 -0.46 6.27
N ALA A 46 3.24 -0.60 6.90
CA ALA A 46 3.39 -1.38 8.13
C ALA A 46 2.54 -0.81 9.29
N ALA A 47 2.48 0.51 9.44
CA ALA A 47 1.64 1.15 10.46
C ALA A 47 0.14 0.94 10.19
N ASP A 48 -0.27 1.12 8.94
CA ASP A 48 -1.66 0.96 8.51
C ASP A 48 -2.11 -0.49 8.66
N PHE A 49 -1.25 -1.46 8.31
CA PHE A 49 -1.48 -2.89 8.53
C PHE A 49 -1.69 -3.24 10.00
N ASN A 50 -0.91 -2.65 10.91
CA ASN A 50 -1.09 -2.86 12.35
C ASN A 50 -2.41 -2.27 12.85
N ALA A 51 -2.78 -1.07 12.40
CA ALA A 51 -4.06 -0.45 12.74
C ALA A 51 -5.25 -1.29 12.24
N LEU A 52 -5.20 -1.75 10.98
CA LEU A 52 -6.22 -2.60 10.39
C LEU A 52 -6.32 -3.94 11.11
N ARG A 53 -5.18 -4.60 11.41
CA ARG A 53 -5.15 -5.83 12.21
C ARG A 53 -5.89 -5.63 13.53
N ASN A 54 -5.52 -4.60 14.29
CA ASN A 54 -6.16 -4.34 15.59
C ASN A 54 -7.67 -4.12 15.45
N GLY A 55 -8.11 -3.37 14.43
CA GLY A 55 -9.53 -3.16 14.16
C GLY A 55 -10.27 -4.45 13.78
N ILE A 56 -9.66 -5.30 12.96
CA ILE A 56 -10.22 -6.60 12.55
C ILE A 56 -10.34 -7.56 13.73
N GLU A 57 -9.31 -7.63 14.57
CA GLU A 57 -9.34 -8.48 15.78
C GLU A 57 -10.34 -7.95 16.81
N ALA A 58 -10.47 -6.63 16.97
CA ALA A 58 -11.50 -6.04 17.82
C ALA A 58 -12.92 -6.33 17.30
N TYR A 59 -13.14 -6.24 15.98
CA TYR A 59 -14.41 -6.64 15.38
C TYR A 59 -14.74 -8.11 15.65
N PHE A 60 -13.75 -9.00 15.57
CA PHE A 60 -13.92 -10.42 15.86
C PHE A 60 -14.38 -10.68 17.29
N ILE A 61 -13.84 -9.96 18.27
CA ILE A 61 -14.23 -10.09 19.68
C ILE A 61 -15.72 -9.76 19.86
N ASP A 62 -16.22 -8.72 19.20
CA ASP A 62 -17.60 -8.26 19.37
C ASP A 62 -18.62 -9.09 18.56
N HIS A 63 -18.22 -9.59 17.39
CA HIS A 63 -19.13 -10.23 16.43
C HIS A 63 -18.94 -11.75 16.32
N ASN A 64 -17.93 -12.32 16.99
CA ASN A 64 -17.55 -13.73 16.90
C ASN A 64 -17.32 -14.20 15.44
N GLY A 65 -16.83 -13.29 14.60
CA GLY A 65 -16.62 -13.49 13.17
C GLY A 65 -15.83 -12.33 12.59
N TYR A 66 -15.10 -12.58 11.50
CA TYR A 66 -14.33 -11.52 10.83
C TYR A 66 -15.23 -10.68 9.92
N PRO A 67 -14.86 -9.41 9.63
CA PRO A 67 -15.57 -8.60 8.66
C PRO A 67 -15.76 -9.36 7.34
N PRO A 68 -16.98 -9.41 6.78
CA PRO A 68 -17.21 -10.18 5.57
C PRO A 68 -16.49 -9.56 4.36
N TRP A 69 -15.87 -10.41 3.55
CA TRP A 69 -15.24 -10.03 2.28
C TRP A 69 -16.23 -9.45 1.27
N THR A 70 -17.46 -9.97 1.26
CA THR A 70 -18.57 -9.50 0.44
C THR A 70 -19.62 -8.87 1.33
N VAL A 71 -19.85 -7.58 1.12
CA VAL A 71 -21.09 -6.92 1.53
C VAL A 71 -21.94 -6.76 0.28
N ASN A 72 -23.20 -7.18 0.34
CA ASN A 72 -24.17 -6.79 -0.68
C ASN A 72 -24.18 -5.26 -0.68
N ALA A 73 -23.91 -4.64 -1.83
CA ALA A 73 -23.91 -3.19 -2.01
C ALA A 73 -25.33 -2.57 -1.93
N ASP A 74 -26.25 -3.24 -1.22
CA ASP A 74 -27.65 -2.86 -1.10
C ASP A 74 -27.73 -1.54 -0.32
N GLY A 75 -27.71 -0.43 -1.07
CA GLY A 75 -27.90 0.92 -0.57
C GLY A 75 -26.63 1.77 -0.35
N VAL A 76 -25.43 1.25 -0.63
CA VAL A 76 -24.17 2.03 -0.49
C VAL A 76 -23.67 2.45 -1.87
N GLN A 77 -23.99 3.68 -2.27
CA GLN A 77 -23.59 4.27 -3.54
C GLN A 77 -22.27 5.03 -3.40
N GLY A 78 -21.37 4.91 -4.39
CA GLY A 78 -20.14 5.70 -4.47
C GLY A 78 -18.91 5.18 -3.72
N LEU A 79 -18.94 3.94 -3.21
CA LEU A 79 -17.76 3.25 -2.66
C LEU A 79 -17.31 2.12 -3.59
N HIS A 80 -15.99 1.93 -3.67
CA HIS A 80 -15.40 0.83 -4.42
C HIS A 80 -15.55 -0.51 -3.68
N PRO A 81 -15.56 -1.65 -4.39
CA PRO A 81 -15.72 -2.99 -3.79
C PRO A 81 -14.79 -3.28 -2.62
N LEU A 82 -13.59 -2.71 -2.63
CA LEU A 82 -12.57 -2.84 -1.60
C LEU A 82 -12.82 -1.97 -0.36
N GLU A 83 -13.29 -0.75 -0.56
CA GLU A 83 -13.71 0.15 0.52
C GLU A 83 -14.91 -0.42 1.26
N LEU A 84 -15.84 -1.04 0.52
CA LEU A 84 -17.00 -1.71 1.06
C LEU A 84 -16.63 -2.84 2.05
N ARG A 85 -15.49 -3.51 1.87
CA ARG A 85 -15.05 -4.59 2.80
C ARG A 85 -14.72 -4.07 4.19
N TYR A 86 -14.34 -2.79 4.29
CA TYR A 86 -14.02 -2.14 5.56
C TYR A 86 -15.20 -1.38 6.18
N ILE A 87 -16.38 -1.35 5.54
CA ILE A 87 -17.53 -0.58 6.03
C ILE A 87 -17.95 -1.02 7.44
N ARG A 88 -17.81 -2.32 7.74
CA ARG A 88 -18.11 -2.92 9.06
C ARG A 88 -17.08 -2.58 10.14
N LEU A 89 -15.89 -2.11 9.75
CA LEU A 89 -14.89 -1.61 10.68
C LEU A 89 -15.08 -0.12 11.02
N THR A 90 -15.92 0.59 10.27
CA THR A 90 -16.15 2.03 10.46
C THR A 90 -17.56 2.34 10.94
N THR A 91 -18.55 1.52 10.55
CA THR A 91 -19.97 1.74 10.87
C THR A 91 -20.70 0.42 11.15
N PRO A 92 -21.63 0.38 12.13
CA PRO A 92 -22.05 1.47 13.02
C PRO A 92 -21.10 1.75 14.19
N VAL A 93 -20.18 0.83 14.49
CA VAL A 93 -19.13 0.99 15.51
C VAL A 93 -17.79 1.17 14.79
N ALA A 94 -17.01 2.17 15.19
CA ALA A 94 -15.72 2.46 14.61
C ALA A 94 -14.62 1.64 15.31
N TYR A 95 -14.22 0.53 14.70
CA TYR A 95 -13.05 -0.28 15.05
C TYR A 95 -11.74 0.33 14.52
N ILE A 96 -11.85 1.11 13.44
CA ILE A 96 -10.78 1.94 12.89
C ILE A 96 -11.27 3.37 12.71
N SER A 97 -10.40 4.35 12.94
CA SER A 97 -10.77 5.77 12.84
C SER A 97 -10.87 6.27 11.41
N THR A 98 -10.11 5.69 10.49
CA THR A 98 -9.99 6.12 9.09
C THR A 98 -9.70 4.94 8.19
N LEU A 99 -10.24 4.95 6.97
CA LEU A 99 -9.81 4.02 5.93
C LEU A 99 -8.43 4.42 5.42
N ALA A 100 -7.45 3.56 5.66
CA ALA A 100 -6.09 3.78 5.19
C ALA A 100 -6.00 3.57 3.68
N ARG A 101 -5.32 4.51 3.00
CA ARG A 101 -5.07 4.47 1.56
C ARG A 101 -3.72 3.83 1.29
N ASP A 102 -3.69 2.87 0.38
CA ASP A 102 -2.44 2.25 -0.06
C ASP A 102 -1.57 3.31 -0.80
N PRO A 103 -0.37 3.65 -0.30
CA PRO A 103 0.53 4.61 -0.94
C PRO A 103 1.20 4.08 -2.23
N PHE A 104 1.04 2.78 -2.52
CA PHE A 104 1.56 2.10 -3.70
C PHE A 104 0.51 1.78 -4.76
N ALA A 105 -0.78 1.91 -4.43
CA ALA A 105 -1.85 1.72 -5.41
C ALA A 105 -1.69 2.72 -6.57
N SER A 106 -1.58 2.20 -7.80
CA SER A 106 -1.43 2.97 -9.02
C SER A 106 -2.56 2.64 -10.01
N PHE A 107 -3.37 3.62 -10.40
CA PHE A 107 -4.54 3.34 -11.24
C PHE A 107 -4.13 3.26 -12.70
N MET A 108 -3.94 2.04 -13.18
CA MET A 108 -3.48 1.78 -14.55
C MET A 108 -4.59 1.99 -15.59
N ASN A 109 -5.86 2.06 -15.18
CA ASN A 109 -7.03 2.33 -16.04
C ASN A 109 -8.32 2.53 -15.20
N GLU A 110 -9.41 2.97 -15.85
CA GLU A 110 -10.72 3.23 -15.21
C GLU A 110 -11.38 1.96 -14.64
N SER A 111 -11.15 0.79 -15.25
CA SER A 111 -11.65 -0.50 -14.75
C SER A 111 -11.00 -0.93 -13.43
N ASP A 112 -9.69 -0.71 -13.30
CA ASP A 112 -8.96 -0.96 -12.06
C ASP A 112 -9.41 0.03 -10.99
N TRP A 113 -9.60 1.30 -11.33
CA TRP A 113 -10.16 2.28 -10.42
C TRP A 113 -11.52 1.83 -9.85
N GLN A 114 -12.46 1.42 -10.71
CA GLN A 114 -13.78 0.94 -10.31
C GLN A 114 -13.71 -0.29 -9.39
N THR A 115 -12.73 -1.17 -9.59
CA THR A 115 -12.57 -2.40 -8.81
C THR A 115 -11.87 -2.17 -7.47
N TYR A 116 -10.79 -1.39 -7.47
CA TYR A 116 -9.84 -1.35 -6.36
C TYR A 116 -9.99 -0.18 -5.40
N GLY A 117 -10.46 0.98 -5.89
CA GLY A 117 -10.44 2.21 -5.09
C GLY A 117 -9.05 2.50 -4.51
N TYR A 118 -8.98 3.26 -3.41
CA TYR A 118 -7.69 3.67 -2.82
C TYR A 118 -7.18 2.78 -1.68
N THR A 119 -7.94 1.78 -1.22
CA THR A 119 -7.64 1.05 0.03
C THR A 119 -6.85 -0.24 -0.19
N TYR A 120 -6.28 -0.77 0.89
CA TYR A 120 -5.64 -2.10 0.91
C TYR A 120 -6.62 -3.22 0.59
N ASP A 121 -6.12 -4.33 0.08
CA ASP A 121 -6.95 -5.47 -0.26
C ASP A 121 -7.10 -6.49 0.85
N TYR A 122 -8.30 -6.49 1.44
CA TYR A 122 -8.71 -7.39 2.51
C TYR A 122 -9.53 -8.55 1.97
N VAL A 123 -9.14 -9.79 2.27
CA VAL A 123 -9.93 -10.99 1.95
C VAL A 123 -10.01 -11.94 3.16
N THR A 124 -11.12 -12.67 3.25
CA THR A 124 -11.35 -13.71 4.27
C THR A 124 -11.40 -15.10 3.66
N ASP A 125 -11.27 -16.10 4.52
CA ASP A 125 -11.44 -17.50 4.16
C ASP A 125 -12.91 -17.90 3.89
N GLU A 126 -13.87 -17.05 4.26
CA GLU A 126 -15.30 -17.36 4.22
C GLU A 126 -15.95 -17.11 2.85
N GLY A 127 -15.26 -16.42 1.92
CA GLY A 127 -15.85 -15.97 0.66
C GLY A 127 -15.16 -16.40 -0.64
N ASN A 128 -13.86 -16.71 -0.62
CA ASN A 128 -13.07 -17.00 -1.84
C ASN A 128 -12.43 -18.40 -1.84
N GLY A 129 -12.81 -19.24 -0.87
CA GLY A 129 -12.04 -20.43 -0.51
C GLY A 129 -10.66 -20.05 0.05
N ASN A 130 -10.05 -20.94 0.82
CA ASN A 130 -8.74 -20.76 1.47
C ASN A 130 -7.54 -20.46 0.54
N GLY A 131 -7.77 -20.31 -0.77
CA GLY A 131 -6.73 -20.15 -1.78
C GLY A 131 -5.93 -18.86 -1.60
N ARG A 132 -6.63 -17.73 -1.41
CA ARG A 132 -5.98 -16.41 -1.31
C ARG A 132 -5.44 -16.11 0.07
N THR A 133 -6.07 -16.63 1.12
CA THR A 133 -5.60 -16.41 2.50
C THR A 133 -4.45 -17.34 2.89
N TRP A 134 -4.03 -18.25 2.00
CA TRP A 134 -2.95 -19.21 2.26
C TRP A 134 -3.15 -20.00 3.57
N GLY A 135 -4.40 -20.36 3.88
CA GLY A 135 -4.74 -21.06 5.12
C GLY A 135 -4.86 -20.18 6.37
N HIS A 136 -4.94 -18.87 6.22
CA HIS A 136 -5.27 -17.94 7.30
C HIS A 136 -6.73 -17.52 7.26
N ARG A 137 -7.27 -17.02 8.39
CA ARG A 137 -8.66 -16.53 8.47
C ARG A 137 -8.89 -15.30 7.59
N TRP A 138 -7.87 -14.45 7.48
CA TRP A 138 -7.89 -13.27 6.64
C TRP A 138 -6.47 -12.90 6.20
N GLN A 139 -6.37 -12.12 5.12
CA GLN A 139 -5.15 -11.43 4.72
C GLN A 139 -5.46 -9.98 4.32
N ILE A 140 -4.45 -9.13 4.38
CA ILE A 140 -4.44 -7.80 3.79
C ILE A 140 -3.22 -7.69 2.87
N ASN A 141 -3.39 -7.18 1.65
CA ASN A 141 -2.29 -6.89 0.75
C ASN A 141 -2.23 -5.45 0.23
N SER A 142 -1.00 -5.05 -0.11
CA SER A 142 -0.64 -3.81 -0.76
C SER A 142 0.14 -4.12 -2.03
N TRP A 143 -0.01 -3.28 -3.05
CA TRP A 143 0.58 -3.48 -4.38
C TRP A 143 2.11 -3.36 -4.40
N GLY A 144 2.71 -2.91 -3.30
CA GLY A 144 4.16 -2.82 -3.17
C GLY A 144 4.86 -1.83 -4.11
N PRO A 145 6.20 -1.69 -3.98
CA PRO A 145 6.97 -0.67 -4.70
C PRO A 145 6.98 -0.82 -6.23
N ASP A 146 6.70 -2.02 -6.75
CA ASP A 146 6.49 -2.29 -8.17
C ASP A 146 5.12 -1.85 -8.69
N GLN A 147 4.20 -1.50 -7.79
CA GLN A 147 2.88 -0.93 -8.09
C GLN A 147 2.01 -1.84 -8.96
N ILE A 148 2.21 -3.15 -8.84
CA ILE A 148 1.46 -4.18 -9.54
C ILE A 148 0.77 -5.01 -8.47
N ASN A 149 -0.56 -5.09 -8.49
CA ASN A 149 -1.28 -5.96 -7.56
C ASN A 149 -1.15 -7.43 -8.02
N SER A 150 -0.22 -8.17 -7.41
CA SER A 150 -0.11 -9.63 -7.60
C SER A 150 -1.09 -10.40 -6.71
N TRP A 151 -1.86 -9.71 -5.86
CA TRP A 151 -2.83 -10.30 -4.93
C TRP A 151 -2.22 -11.31 -3.96
N LEU A 152 -0.90 -11.23 -3.74
CA LEU A 152 -0.10 -12.23 -3.04
C LEU A 152 -0.28 -13.66 -3.62
N ASN A 153 -0.64 -13.81 -4.91
CA ASN A 153 -1.29 -15.03 -5.38
C ASN A 153 -0.43 -16.08 -6.08
N LEU A 154 0.77 -15.85 -6.61
CA LEU A 154 1.47 -16.93 -7.32
C LEU A 154 3.00 -16.77 -7.25
N TYR A 155 3.70 -17.78 -6.71
CA TYR A 155 5.17 -17.93 -6.68
C TYR A 155 5.90 -17.22 -5.52
N PRO A 156 6.94 -17.87 -4.93
CA PRO A 156 7.76 -17.31 -3.84
C PRO A 156 8.45 -15.95 -4.13
N GLY A 157 8.38 -15.45 -5.37
CA GLY A 157 8.98 -14.17 -5.79
C GLY A 157 8.05 -12.96 -5.67
N ASP A 158 6.74 -13.18 -5.49
CA ASP A 158 5.71 -12.12 -5.55
C ASP A 158 5.49 -11.43 -4.19
N PHE A 159 6.34 -11.72 -3.20
CA PHE A 159 6.34 -11.02 -1.92
C PHE A 159 7.46 -9.99 -1.89
N TYR A 160 7.12 -8.79 -1.42
CA TYR A 160 8.12 -7.78 -1.12
C TYR A 160 9.12 -8.32 -0.09
N HIS A 161 10.42 -8.25 -0.41
CA HIS A 161 11.48 -8.55 0.54
C HIS A 161 12.58 -7.48 0.49
N ILE A 162 12.97 -6.97 1.66
CA ILE A 162 13.96 -5.87 1.74
C ILE A 162 15.35 -6.27 1.21
N SER A 163 15.70 -7.56 1.27
CA SER A 163 16.97 -8.08 0.71
C SER A 163 17.02 -8.04 -0.82
N ASN A 164 15.86 -8.00 -1.49
CA ASN A 164 15.77 -7.98 -2.95
C ASN A 164 15.84 -6.54 -3.50
N GLY A 165 16.11 -5.58 -2.63
CA GLY A 165 16.16 -4.15 -2.95
C GLY A 165 14.89 -3.42 -2.53
N LEU A 166 14.95 -2.09 -2.60
CA LEU A 166 13.82 -1.21 -2.29
C LEU A 166 12.68 -1.31 -3.30
N ILE A 167 12.97 -1.73 -4.53
CA ILE A 167 12.02 -1.93 -5.62
C ILE A 167 11.95 -3.44 -5.89
N SER A 168 11.44 -4.19 -4.92
CA SER A 168 11.18 -5.63 -5.09
C SER A 168 9.94 -5.84 -5.94
N HIS A 169 9.93 -6.89 -6.75
CA HIS A 169 8.81 -7.28 -7.64
C HIS A 169 7.69 -8.01 -6.89
N GLY A 170 7.21 -7.47 -5.77
CA GLY A 170 6.19 -8.16 -5.00
C GLY A 170 5.39 -7.28 -4.05
N ASP A 171 4.23 -7.81 -3.68
CA ASP A 171 3.25 -7.19 -2.80
C ASP A 171 3.68 -7.27 -1.34
N LEU A 172 3.23 -6.32 -0.52
CA LEU A 172 3.31 -6.45 0.94
C LEU A 172 2.03 -7.12 1.44
N GLY A 173 2.17 -8.03 2.39
CA GLY A 173 1.03 -8.75 2.95
C GLY A 173 1.15 -9.00 4.44
N ILE A 174 0.03 -8.93 5.14
CA ILE A 174 -0.12 -9.49 6.49
C ILE A 174 -1.28 -10.46 6.53
N PHE A 175 -1.18 -11.42 7.45
CA PHE A 175 -2.14 -12.49 7.62
C PHE A 175 -2.64 -12.51 9.06
N GLY A 176 -3.89 -12.94 9.20
CA GLY A 176 -4.52 -13.22 10.49
C GLY A 176 -4.09 -14.57 11.08
N PRO A 177 -4.83 -15.09 12.08
CA PRO A 177 -4.59 -16.42 12.62
C PRO A 177 -4.81 -17.52 11.57
N LYS A 178 -4.31 -18.73 11.84
CA LYS A 178 -4.54 -19.88 10.97
C LYS A 178 -6.04 -20.20 10.90
N SER A 179 -6.48 -20.59 9.71
CA SER A 179 -7.83 -21.10 9.50
C SER A 179 -7.91 -22.56 9.89
N ASP A 180 -9.04 -22.92 10.49
CA ASP A 180 -9.40 -24.31 10.80
C ASP A 180 -9.94 -25.03 9.54
N ARG A 181 -10.21 -24.29 8.46
CA ARG A 181 -10.66 -24.85 7.20
C ARG A 181 -9.49 -25.51 6.46
N PRO A 182 -9.66 -26.71 5.87
CA PRO A 182 -8.59 -27.42 5.19
C PRO A 182 -8.05 -26.59 4.00
N THR A 183 -6.72 -26.52 3.88
CA THR A 183 -6.04 -25.90 2.74
C THR A 183 -4.93 -26.81 2.25
N ASN A 184 -4.80 -26.94 0.92
CA ASN A 184 -3.72 -27.69 0.28
C ASN A 184 -2.51 -26.79 -0.05
N LEU A 185 -2.55 -25.51 0.35
CA LEU A 185 -1.51 -24.54 0.02
C LEU A 185 -0.55 -24.37 1.19
N TYR A 186 0.72 -24.75 0.96
CA TYR A 186 1.81 -24.56 1.89
C TYR A 186 2.45 -23.18 1.69
N ARG A 187 2.57 -22.42 2.78
CA ARG A 187 3.09 -21.05 2.81
C ARG A 187 4.63 -21.03 2.94
N PRO A 188 5.36 -20.21 2.15
CA PRO A 188 6.73 -19.82 2.50
C PRO A 188 6.70 -18.80 3.67
N PRO A 189 7.66 -18.84 4.61
CA PRO A 189 7.72 -17.88 5.71
C PRO A 189 7.75 -16.45 5.16
N LEU A 190 6.86 -15.59 5.68
CA LEU A 190 6.92 -14.18 5.30
C LEU A 190 8.09 -13.51 6.00
N PRO A 191 8.76 -12.55 5.36
CA PRO A 191 9.65 -11.67 6.08
C PRO A 191 8.89 -10.94 7.18
N HIS A 192 9.51 -10.89 8.36
CA HIS A 192 9.13 -9.92 9.37
C HIS A 192 9.53 -8.54 8.85
N PHE A 193 8.57 -7.62 8.77
CA PHE A 193 8.84 -6.20 8.52
C PHE A 193 9.56 -5.57 9.71
#